data_AF-A0A4P6FKB7-F1
#
_entry.id   AF-A0A4P6FKB7-F1
#
_cell.length_a   1.000
_cell.length_b   1.000
_cell.length_c   1.000
_cell.angle_alpha   90.00
_cell.angle_beta   90.00
_cell.angle_gamma   90.00
#
_symmetry.space_group_name_H-M   'P 1'
#
loop_
_entity.id
_entity.type
_entity.pdbx_description
1 polymer ?
#
loop_
_entity_poly.entity_id
_entity_poly.type
_entity_poly.pdbx_seq_one_letter_code
_entity_poly.pdbx_strand_id
1 'polypeptide(L)'
;MGIMALLGTGMALQFEERGNGFVYRANRTGPARPVSAEERARFVKRGGIDFLIHCVAFGLCMVAAAMVTATFFPEGGEAGGFVLMGAQMVAIGYALYRSLRWSMLAPERALADRAPVAPSRPRPARRKPSPTRTSQPRNGGCLLLLGFAIAELVGGVAAGLLTFGFLDLTIGLIVPGDPRVRGISALTGLAVGFVTTILIDRRCERKTGSSLLDLFSYFH
;
A
#
# COMPACT_ATOMS: atom_id res chain seq x y z
N MET A 1 -4.00 8.40 27.22
CA MET A 1 -4.27 7.31 26.26
C MET A 1 -3.10 6.33 26.30
N GLY A 2 -3.33 5.01 26.34
CA GLY A 2 -2.24 4.03 26.33
C GLY A 2 -1.65 3.82 24.93
N ILE A 3 -0.39 3.39 24.82
CA ILE A 3 0.36 3.16 23.57
C ILE A 3 -0.42 2.28 22.56
N MET A 4 -1.14 1.27 23.05
CA MET A 4 -1.97 0.39 22.20
C MET A 4 -3.12 1.11 21.49
N ALA A 5 -3.68 2.18 22.07
CA ALA A 5 -4.71 2.98 21.42
C ALA A 5 -4.14 3.82 20.27
N LEU A 6 -2.86 4.22 20.37
CA LEU A 6 -2.16 4.99 19.34
C LEU A 6 -1.86 4.11 18.12
N LEU A 7 -1.48 2.85 18.33
CA LEU A 7 -1.29 1.86 17.27
C LEU A 7 -2.63 1.44 16.63
N GLY A 8 -3.71 1.43 17.41
CA GLY A 8 -5.08 1.17 16.92
C GLY A 8 -5.76 2.36 16.24
N THR A 9 -5.08 3.50 16.03
CA THR A 9 -5.70 4.74 15.51
C THR A 9 -6.41 4.51 14.18
N GLY A 10 -5.81 3.76 13.25
CA GLY A 10 -6.45 3.45 11.96
C GLY A 10 -7.79 2.73 12.10
N MET A 11 -7.92 1.84 13.10
CA MET A 11 -9.17 1.17 13.43
C MET A 11 -10.15 2.12 14.13
N ALA A 12 -9.67 2.94 15.06
CA ALA A 12 -10.48 3.92 15.78
C ALA A 12 -11.17 4.93 14.84
N LEU A 13 -10.49 5.30 13.74
CA LEU A 13 -10.99 6.20 12.70
C LEU A 13 -12.21 5.66 11.92
N GLN A 14 -12.58 4.39 12.07
CA GLN A 14 -13.76 3.78 11.45
C GLN A 14 -15.03 3.85 12.33
N PHE A 15 -14.89 4.31 13.57
CA PHE A 15 -15.99 4.47 14.52
C PHE A 15 -16.34 5.94 14.66
N GLU A 16 -17.62 6.26 14.60
CA GLU A 16 -18.16 7.61 14.77
C GLU A 16 -19.00 7.66 16.03
N GLU A 17 -18.87 8.74 16.80
CA GLU A 17 -19.73 8.99 17.97
C GLU A 17 -21.13 9.37 17.51
N ARG A 18 -22.16 8.75 18.12
CA ARG A 18 -23.57 9.04 17.83
C ARG A 18 -24.41 8.91 19.09
N GLY A 19 -24.78 10.05 19.67
CA GLY A 19 -25.53 10.09 20.93
C GLY A 19 -24.74 9.43 22.05
N ASN A 20 -25.34 8.45 22.72
CA ASN A 20 -24.74 7.74 23.86
C ASN A 20 -23.87 6.53 23.45
N GLY A 21 -23.56 6.36 22.16
CA GLY A 21 -22.81 5.20 21.66
C GLY A 21 -21.98 5.51 20.41
N PHE A 22 -21.55 4.44 19.73
CA PHE A 22 -20.77 4.54 18.51
C PHE A 22 -21.50 3.86 17.34
N VAL A 23 -21.18 4.30 16.14
CA VAL A 23 -21.52 3.58 14.91
C VAL A 23 -20.25 3.21 14.16
N TYR A 24 -20.19 1.98 13.68
CA TYR A 24 -19.13 1.52 12.79
C TYR A 24 -19.57 1.68 11.34
N ARG A 25 -18.67 2.20 10.50
CA ARG A 25 -18.83 2.21 9.05
C ARG A 25 -17.55 1.70 8.40
N ALA A 26 -17.64 0.57 7.71
CA ALA A 26 -16.53 0.05 6.91
C ALA A 26 -16.04 1.14 5.95
N ASN A 27 -14.76 1.49 6.04
CA ASN A 27 -14.13 2.56 5.27
C ASN A 27 -14.84 3.92 5.33
N ARG A 28 -15.59 4.21 6.42
CA ARG A 28 -16.41 5.43 6.61
C ARG A 28 -17.57 5.63 5.62
N THR A 29 -17.78 4.70 4.70
CA THR A 29 -18.81 4.79 3.65
C THR A 29 -19.86 3.70 3.77
N GLY A 30 -19.54 2.56 4.38
CA GLY A 30 -20.47 1.44 4.57
C GLY A 30 -21.70 1.78 5.42
N PRO A 31 -22.68 0.85 5.49
CA PRO A 31 -23.85 1.01 6.33
C PRO A 31 -23.44 1.18 7.80
N ALA A 32 -24.12 2.06 8.54
CA ALA A 32 -23.81 2.26 9.96
C ALA A 32 -24.37 1.10 10.76
N ARG A 33 -23.50 0.39 11.48
CA ARG A 33 -23.89 -0.64 12.45
C ARG A 33 -23.65 -0.11 13.87
N PRO A 34 -24.60 -0.30 14.81
CA PRO A 34 -24.45 0.20 16.17
C PRO A 34 -23.39 -0.60 16.93
N VAL A 35 -22.55 0.12 17.68
CA VAL A 35 -21.45 -0.44 18.46
C VAL A 35 -21.39 0.24 19.84
N SER A 36 -21.27 -0.56 20.89
CA SER A 36 -21.07 -0.04 22.25
C SER A 36 -19.65 0.50 22.47
N ALA A 37 -19.45 1.31 23.50
CA ALA A 37 -18.13 1.84 23.84
C ALA A 37 -17.11 0.72 24.14
N GLU A 38 -17.55 -0.34 24.82
CA GLU A 38 -16.71 -1.49 25.17
C GLU A 38 -16.29 -2.29 23.93
N GLU A 39 -17.20 -2.52 23.00
CA GLU A 39 -16.90 -3.19 21.74
C GLU A 39 -15.91 -2.39 20.90
N ARG A 40 -16.11 -1.08 20.79
CA ARG A 40 -15.14 -0.18 20.14
C ARG A 40 -13.76 -0.33 20.78
N ALA A 41 -13.66 -0.25 22.10
CA ALA A 41 -12.39 -0.38 22.80
C ALA A 41 -11.72 -1.74 22.52
N ARG A 42 -12.50 -2.82 22.46
CA ARG A 42 -12.02 -4.17 22.11
C ARG A 42 -11.49 -4.23 20.68
N PHE A 43 -12.22 -3.69 19.70
CA PHE A 43 -11.79 -3.65 18.30
C PHE A 43 -10.55 -2.80 18.10
N VAL A 44 -10.47 -1.62 18.74
CA VAL A 44 -9.30 -0.73 18.65
C VAL A 44 -8.07 -1.40 19.27
N LYS A 45 -8.21 -2.03 20.44
CA LYS A 45 -7.12 -2.77 21.10
C LYS A 45 -6.64 -3.92 20.22
N ARG A 46 -7.56 -4.73 19.67
CA ARG A 46 -7.22 -5.83 18.79
C ARG A 46 -6.56 -5.35 17.50
N GLY A 47 -7.07 -4.29 16.89
CA GLY A 47 -6.44 -3.68 15.71
C GLY A 47 -5.01 -3.19 15.97
N GLY A 48 -4.74 -2.64 17.15
CA GLY A 48 -3.37 -2.26 17.55
C GLY A 48 -2.45 -3.47 17.73
N ILE A 49 -2.94 -4.57 18.31
CA ILE A 49 -2.19 -5.84 18.42
C ILE A 49 -1.93 -6.44 17.04
N ASP A 50 -2.96 -6.51 16.20
CA ASP A 50 -2.84 -7.03 14.84
C ASP A 50 -1.81 -6.21 14.06
N PHE A 51 -1.82 -4.88 14.15
CA PHE A 51 -0.80 -4.03 13.52
C PHE A 51 0.63 -4.37 13.96
N LEU A 52 0.87 -4.56 15.26
CA LEU A 52 2.18 -4.99 15.77
C LEU A 52 2.61 -6.35 15.22
N ILE A 53 1.69 -7.32 15.17
CA ILE A 53 1.95 -8.63 14.57
C ILE A 53 2.34 -8.49 13.11
N HIS A 54 1.66 -7.61 12.35
CA HIS A 54 2.01 -7.35 10.95
C HIS A 54 3.38 -6.68 10.80
N CYS A 55 3.78 -5.78 11.70
CA CYS A 55 5.13 -5.21 11.69
C CYS A 55 6.21 -6.27 11.95
N VAL A 56 6.00 -7.16 12.92
CA VAL A 56 6.91 -8.27 13.21
C VAL A 56 6.98 -9.24 12.04
N ALA A 57 5.82 -9.65 11.50
CA ALA A 57 5.73 -10.53 10.34
C ALA A 57 6.43 -9.93 9.12
N PHE A 58 6.24 -8.63 8.86
CA PHE A 58 6.93 -7.92 7.79
C PHE A 58 8.45 -8.00 7.98
N GLY A 59 8.98 -7.71 9.18
CA GLY A 59 10.40 -7.84 9.47
C GLY A 59 10.94 -9.25 9.24
N LEU A 60 10.20 -10.28 9.68
CA LEU A 60 10.58 -11.68 9.43
C LEU A 60 10.57 -12.04 7.94
N CYS A 61 9.58 -11.55 7.19
CA CYS A 61 9.53 -11.73 5.74
C CYS A 61 10.70 -11.04 5.02
N MET A 62 11.12 -9.85 5.48
CA MET A 62 12.30 -9.17 4.95
C MET A 62 13.58 -9.98 5.15
N VAL A 63 13.76 -10.56 6.34
CA VAL A 63 14.92 -11.42 6.64
C VAL A 63 14.87 -12.69 5.79
N ALA A 64 13.73 -13.36 5.71
CA ALA A 64 13.56 -14.55 4.88
C ALA A 64 13.83 -14.25 3.40
N ALA A 65 13.35 -13.11 2.90
CA ALA A 65 13.60 -12.66 1.54
C ALA A 65 15.10 -12.45 1.26
N ALA A 66 15.79 -11.78 2.19
CA ALA A 66 17.24 -11.60 2.10
C ALA A 66 17.99 -12.93 2.11
N MET A 67 17.60 -13.89 2.98
CA MET A 67 18.20 -15.22 3.04
C MET A 67 17.99 -16.01 1.74
N VAL A 68 16.76 -16.01 1.21
CA VAL A 68 16.45 -16.66 -0.08
C VAL A 68 17.31 -16.04 -1.17
N THR A 69 17.40 -14.71 -1.23
CA THR A 69 18.21 -14.02 -2.23
C THR A 69 19.69 -14.38 -2.09
N ALA A 70 20.24 -14.38 -0.88
CA ALA A 70 21.63 -14.76 -0.62
C ALA A 70 21.93 -16.24 -0.93
N THR A 71 20.92 -17.12 -0.88
CA THR A 71 21.08 -18.54 -1.27
C THR A 71 21.33 -18.69 -2.76
N PHE A 72 20.70 -17.86 -3.59
CA PHE A 72 20.86 -17.89 -5.06
C PHE A 72 21.96 -16.96 -5.57
N PHE A 73 22.29 -15.90 -4.83
CA PHE A 73 23.22 -14.84 -5.21
C PHE A 73 24.17 -14.51 -4.04
N PRO A 74 25.11 -15.43 -3.70
CA PRO A 74 25.89 -15.37 -2.47
C PRO A 74 26.96 -14.27 -2.48
N GLU A 75 27.46 -13.86 -3.65
CA GLU A 75 28.48 -12.81 -3.75
C GLU A 75 27.88 -11.41 -3.55
N GLY A 76 26.57 -11.27 -3.80
CA GLY A 76 25.84 -10.02 -3.66
C GLY A 76 26.20 -8.99 -4.76
N GLY A 77 25.30 -8.03 -4.97
CA GLY A 77 25.47 -7.03 -6.04
C GLY A 77 25.19 -7.56 -7.45
N GLU A 78 24.84 -8.83 -7.58
CA GLU A 78 24.43 -9.44 -8.84
C GLU A 78 23.06 -8.89 -9.28
N ALA A 79 22.92 -8.56 -10.57
CA ALA A 79 21.66 -8.03 -11.13
C ALA A 79 20.46 -8.96 -10.86
N GLY A 80 20.68 -10.28 -10.94
CA GLY A 80 19.67 -11.29 -10.63
C GLY A 80 19.18 -11.22 -9.18
N GLY A 81 20.09 -10.97 -8.23
CA GLY A 81 19.77 -10.78 -6.82
C GLY A 81 18.90 -9.55 -6.57
N PHE A 82 19.18 -8.44 -7.25
CA PHE A 82 18.35 -7.24 -7.18
C PHE A 82 16.93 -7.47 -7.70
N VAL A 83 16.79 -8.14 -8.85
CA VAL A 83 15.48 -8.45 -9.44
C VAL A 83 14.70 -9.41 -8.53
N LEU A 84 15.34 -10.47 -8.04
CA LEU A 84 14.71 -11.43 -7.15
C LEU A 84 14.25 -10.77 -5.84
N MET A 85 15.10 -9.98 -5.20
CA MET A 85 14.75 -9.24 -3.98
C MET A 85 13.58 -8.28 -4.25
N GLY A 86 13.63 -7.52 -5.36
CA GLY A 86 12.53 -6.64 -5.77
C GLY A 86 11.20 -7.38 -5.94
N ALA A 87 11.20 -8.54 -6.60
CA ALA A 87 10.01 -9.37 -6.76
C ALA A 87 9.44 -9.85 -5.42
N GLN A 88 10.32 -10.27 -4.50
CA GLN A 88 9.93 -10.68 -3.15
C GLN A 88 9.35 -9.51 -2.35
N MET A 89 9.91 -8.30 -2.48
CA MET A 89 9.39 -7.09 -1.84
C MET A 89 7.96 -6.78 -2.29
N VAL A 90 7.69 -6.89 -3.60
CA VAL A 90 6.34 -6.71 -4.15
C VAL A 90 5.38 -7.77 -3.59
N ALA A 91 5.80 -9.03 -3.55
CA ALA A 91 4.98 -10.12 -3.02
C ALA A 91 4.66 -9.93 -1.52
N ILE A 92 5.66 -9.57 -0.71
CA ILE A 92 5.50 -9.28 0.72
C ILE A 92 4.57 -8.08 0.92
N GLY A 93 4.77 -7.00 0.17
CA GLY A 93 3.92 -5.81 0.23
C GLY A 93 2.47 -6.14 -0.10
N TYR A 94 2.22 -6.95 -1.15
CA TYR A 94 0.88 -7.39 -1.52
C TYR A 94 0.22 -8.27 -0.43
N ALA A 95 0.96 -9.24 0.11
CA ALA A 95 0.47 -10.10 1.19
C ALA A 95 0.14 -9.28 2.45
N LEU A 96 1.01 -8.34 2.83
CA LEU A 96 0.83 -7.43 3.95
C LEU A 96 -0.41 -6.55 3.75
N TYR A 97 -0.58 -5.96 2.57
CA TYR A 97 -1.77 -5.17 2.23
C TYR A 97 -3.06 -5.99 2.39
N ARG A 98 -3.11 -7.20 1.82
CA ARG A 98 -4.28 -8.06 1.91
C ARG A 98 -4.59 -8.45 3.36
N SER A 99 -3.57 -8.76 4.14
CA SER A 99 -3.71 -9.15 5.56
C SER A 99 -4.17 -7.97 6.43
N LEU A 100 -3.60 -6.78 6.23
CA LEU A 100 -4.03 -5.56 6.93
C LEU A 100 -5.46 -5.19 6.57
N ARG A 101 -5.83 -5.24 5.29
CA ARG A 101 -7.19 -4.98 4.83
C ARG A 101 -8.18 -5.96 5.49
N TRP A 102 -7.86 -7.25 5.50
CA TRP A 102 -8.68 -8.26 6.18
C TRP A 102 -8.87 -7.92 7.66
N SER A 103 -7.80 -7.55 8.35
CA SER A 103 -7.82 -7.17 9.77
C SER A 103 -8.66 -5.90 10.02
N MET A 104 -8.54 -4.91 9.14
CA MET A 104 -9.33 -3.67 9.20
C MET A 104 -10.83 -3.87 9.01
N LEU A 105 -11.24 -4.95 8.31
CA LEU A 105 -12.64 -5.35 8.12
C LEU A 105 -13.10 -6.40 9.16
N ALA A 106 -12.35 -6.63 10.23
CA ALA A 106 -12.78 -7.52 11.31
C ALA A 106 -14.08 -7.06 12.00
N PRO A 107 -14.32 -5.76 12.28
CA PRO A 107 -15.58 -5.33 12.86
C PRO A 107 -16.76 -5.53 11.92
N GLU A 108 -16.59 -5.30 10.61
CA GLU A 108 -17.66 -5.54 9.62
C GLU A 108 -18.15 -6.99 9.67
N ARG A 109 -17.22 -7.93 9.71
CA ARG A 109 -17.52 -9.38 9.80
C ARG A 109 -18.17 -9.74 11.14
N ALA A 110 -17.65 -9.20 12.24
CA ALA A 110 -18.18 -9.47 13.58
C ALA A 110 -19.58 -8.86 13.82
N LEU A 111 -19.92 -7.80 13.09
CA LEU A 111 -21.20 -7.09 13.22
C LEU A 111 -22.19 -7.47 12.11
N ALA A 112 -21.87 -8.46 11.26
CA ALA A 112 -22.60 -8.81 10.03
C ALA A 112 -24.10 -9.08 10.27
N ASP A 113 -24.45 -9.66 11.42
CA ASP A 113 -25.83 -10.01 11.76
C ASP A 113 -26.66 -8.86 12.35
N ARG A 114 -26.05 -7.69 12.59
CA ARG A 114 -26.75 -6.52 13.13
C ARG A 114 -27.42 -5.71 12.04
N ALA A 115 -28.69 -5.36 12.26
CA ALA A 115 -29.42 -4.44 11.39
C ALA A 115 -28.72 -3.07 11.31
N PRO A 116 -28.53 -2.50 10.11
CA PRO A 116 -28.01 -1.14 9.95
C PRO A 116 -28.93 -0.10 10.58
N VAL A 117 -28.36 0.85 11.34
CA VAL A 117 -29.09 2.01 11.90
C VAL A 117 -29.11 3.22 10.96
N ALA A 118 -28.31 3.18 9.90
CA ALA A 118 -28.38 4.13 8.79
C ALA A 118 -27.81 3.49 7.52
N PRO A 119 -28.30 3.89 6.34
CA PRO A 119 -27.76 3.41 5.07
C PRO A 119 -26.30 3.81 4.88
N SER A 120 -25.66 3.20 3.88
CA SER A 120 -24.34 3.57 3.40
C SER A 120 -24.30 5.06 3.05
N ARG A 121 -23.20 5.73 3.36
CA ARG A 121 -23.01 7.11 2.91
C ARG A 121 -22.65 7.10 1.43
N PRO A 122 -23.23 8.00 0.63
CA PRO A 122 -22.67 8.28 -0.69
C PRO A 122 -21.21 8.70 -0.46
N ARG A 123 -20.28 7.98 -1.08
CA ARG A 123 -18.87 8.39 -1.09
C ARG A 123 -18.88 9.84 -1.58
N PRO A 124 -18.20 10.78 -0.89
CA PRO A 124 -18.21 12.18 -1.29
C PRO A 124 -17.92 12.22 -2.78
N ALA A 125 -18.84 12.81 -3.55
CA ALA A 125 -18.70 12.90 -4.99
C ALA A 125 -17.36 13.59 -5.23
N ARG A 126 -16.34 12.79 -5.58
CA ARG A 126 -15.01 13.29 -5.92
C ARG A 126 -15.30 14.37 -6.95
N ARG A 127 -14.99 15.63 -6.60
CA ARG A 127 -15.31 16.81 -7.40
C ARG A 127 -14.89 16.48 -8.82
N LYS A 128 -15.85 16.10 -9.67
CA LYS A 128 -15.55 15.71 -11.04
C LYS A 128 -14.89 16.96 -11.62
N PRO A 129 -13.66 16.89 -12.16
CA PRO A 129 -13.18 18.01 -12.97
C PRO A 129 -14.27 18.30 -13.99
N SER A 130 -14.63 19.58 -14.11
CA SER A 130 -15.77 20.06 -14.91
C SER A 130 -15.87 19.32 -16.24
N PRO A 131 -17.08 18.96 -16.70
CA PRO A 131 -17.27 18.11 -17.86
C PRO A 131 -16.93 18.89 -19.13
N THR A 132 -15.67 18.89 -19.53
CA THR A 132 -15.29 19.06 -20.91
C THR A 132 -14.78 17.72 -21.42
N ARG A 133 -15.66 17.05 -22.19
CA ARG A 133 -15.53 15.74 -22.88
C ARG A 133 -15.95 14.50 -22.10
N THR A 134 -17.21 14.15 -22.34
CA THR A 134 -17.69 12.80 -22.66
C THR A 134 -16.60 11.74 -22.88
N SER A 135 -16.50 10.81 -21.94
CA SER A 135 -16.32 9.40 -22.30
C SER A 135 -16.92 8.52 -21.20
N GLN A 136 -17.92 7.73 -21.60
CA GLN A 136 -18.37 6.55 -20.87
C GLN A 136 -17.17 5.69 -20.46
N PRO A 137 -17.19 5.00 -19.30
CA PRO A 137 -16.25 3.95 -19.01
C PRO A 137 -16.56 2.76 -19.93
N ARG A 138 -15.98 2.77 -21.14
CA ARG A 138 -15.85 1.58 -21.99
C ARG A 138 -14.94 0.58 -21.28
N ASN A 139 -15.17 -0.72 -21.50
CA ASN A 139 -14.35 -1.84 -21.00
C ASN A 139 -12.82 -1.71 -21.25
N GLY A 140 -12.37 -0.71 -22.04
CA GLY A 140 -10.97 -0.32 -22.17
C GLY A 140 -10.37 0.43 -20.97
N GLY A 141 -11.16 0.93 -20.01
CA GLY A 141 -10.65 1.60 -18.81
C GLY A 141 -9.81 0.66 -17.93
N CYS A 142 -10.26 -0.58 -17.74
CA CYS A 142 -9.55 -1.58 -16.95
C CYS A 142 -8.21 -1.99 -17.59
N LEU A 143 -8.16 -2.15 -18.91
CA LEU A 143 -6.92 -2.43 -19.65
C LEU A 143 -5.94 -1.25 -19.61
N LEU A 144 -6.44 -0.03 -19.68
CA LEU A 144 -5.62 1.18 -19.63
C LEU A 144 -5.02 1.38 -18.24
N LEU A 145 -5.79 1.11 -17.18
CA LEU A 145 -5.34 1.16 -15.79
C LEU A 145 -4.37 0.02 -15.47
N LEU A 146 -4.62 -1.20 -15.97
CA LEU A 146 -3.66 -2.30 -15.91
C LEU A 146 -2.35 -1.95 -16.63
N GLY A 147 -2.44 -1.32 -17.81
CA GLY A 147 -1.29 -0.80 -18.54
C GLY A 147 -0.50 0.24 -17.74
N PHE A 148 -1.19 1.15 -17.03
CA PHE A 148 -0.54 2.08 -16.11
C PHE A 148 0.09 1.39 -14.91
N ALA A 149 -0.53 0.35 -14.34
CA ALA A 149 0.03 -0.40 -13.21
C ALA A 149 1.32 -1.12 -13.61
N ILE A 150 1.31 -1.74 -14.80
CA ILE A 150 2.47 -2.37 -15.39
C ILE A 150 3.53 -1.31 -15.71
N ALA A 151 3.16 -0.17 -16.27
CA ALA A 151 4.09 0.93 -16.54
C ALA A 151 4.67 1.56 -15.28
N GLU A 152 3.90 1.62 -14.18
CA GLU A 152 4.35 2.11 -12.89
C GLU A 152 5.37 1.14 -12.27
N LEU A 153 5.05 -0.15 -12.26
CA LEU A 153 5.93 -1.19 -11.76
C LEU A 153 7.22 -1.29 -12.60
N VAL A 154 7.08 -1.45 -13.91
CA VAL A 154 8.20 -1.59 -14.84
C VAL A 154 9.00 -0.29 -14.91
N GLY A 155 8.33 0.86 -14.96
CA GLY A 155 8.97 2.17 -15.02
C GLY A 155 9.72 2.51 -13.74
N GLY A 156 9.15 2.23 -12.57
CA GLY A 156 9.81 2.41 -11.27
C GLY A 156 11.03 1.50 -11.13
N VAL A 157 10.90 0.22 -11.47
CA VAL A 157 12.01 -0.75 -11.44
C VAL A 157 13.10 -0.37 -12.44
N ALA A 158 12.74 -0.06 -13.69
CA ALA A 158 13.70 0.32 -14.72
C ALA A 158 14.42 1.63 -14.36
N ALA A 159 13.70 2.64 -13.87
CA ALA A 159 14.31 3.89 -13.42
C ALA A 159 15.28 3.65 -12.25
N GLY A 160 14.90 2.79 -11.30
CA GLY A 160 15.77 2.43 -10.18
C GLY A 160 17.04 1.70 -10.61
N LEU A 161 16.91 0.69 -11.50
CA LEU A 161 18.04 -0.07 -12.02
C LEU A 161 18.97 0.76 -12.90
N LEU A 162 18.41 1.62 -13.77
CA LEU A 162 19.20 2.53 -14.60
C LEU A 162 19.95 3.55 -13.74
N THR A 163 19.30 4.11 -12.72
CA THR A 163 19.94 5.04 -11.77
C THR A 163 21.06 4.34 -11.01
N PHE A 164 20.80 3.14 -10.49
CA PHE A 164 21.81 2.33 -9.81
C PHE A 164 23.01 2.07 -10.72
N GLY A 165 22.80 1.53 -11.92
CA GLY A 165 23.87 1.20 -12.85
C GLY A 165 24.66 2.43 -13.31
N PHE A 166 23.98 3.55 -13.55
CA PHE A 166 24.63 4.81 -13.91
C PHE A 166 25.50 5.35 -12.77
N LEU A 167 25.00 5.36 -11.53
CA LEU A 167 25.75 5.83 -10.37
C LEU A 167 26.90 4.90 -10.01
N ASP A 168 26.70 3.59 -10.04
CA ASP A 168 27.74 2.60 -9.77
C ASP A 168 28.87 2.69 -10.81
N LEU A 169 28.52 2.85 -12.09
CA LEU A 169 29.50 3.06 -13.16
C LEU A 169 30.26 4.38 -12.98
N THR A 170 29.54 5.50 -12.84
CA THR A 170 30.16 6.83 -12.82
C THR A 170 30.97 7.09 -11.55
N ILE A 171 30.46 6.69 -10.39
CA ILE A 171 31.19 6.84 -9.12
C ILE A 171 32.27 5.78 -9.00
N GLY A 172 32.04 4.57 -9.53
CA GLY A 172 33.06 3.51 -9.58
C GLY A 172 34.29 3.88 -10.43
N LEU A 173 34.14 4.75 -11.44
CA LEU A 173 35.26 5.32 -12.19
C LEU A 173 36.09 6.31 -11.36
N ILE A 174 35.49 6.98 -10.38
CA ILE A 174 36.15 7.98 -9.52
C ILE A 174 36.76 7.32 -8.27
N VAL A 175 36.03 6.37 -7.68
CA VAL A 175 36.40 5.69 -6.43
C VAL A 175 36.24 4.17 -6.61
N PRO A 176 37.18 3.52 -7.33
CA PRO A 176 37.07 2.09 -7.63
C PRO A 176 37.19 1.24 -6.37
N GLY A 177 36.27 0.29 -6.21
CA GLY A 177 36.32 -0.73 -5.15
C GLY A 177 35.77 -0.30 -3.79
N ASP A 178 35.22 0.90 -3.63
CA ASP A 178 34.59 1.30 -2.36
C ASP A 178 33.18 0.69 -2.22
N PRO A 179 32.93 -0.20 -1.23
CA PRO A 179 31.62 -0.82 -1.02
C PRO A 179 30.52 0.19 -0.63
N ARG A 180 30.88 1.38 -0.13
CA ARG A 180 29.92 2.44 0.21
C ARG A 180 29.26 3.01 -1.04
N VAL A 181 29.97 3.04 -2.17
CA VAL A 181 29.47 3.56 -3.45
C VAL A 181 28.31 2.72 -3.95
N ARG A 182 28.41 1.39 -3.89
CA ARG A 182 27.30 0.48 -4.22
C ARG A 182 26.10 0.70 -3.31
N GLY A 183 26.34 0.84 -2.01
CA GLY A 183 25.28 1.09 -1.02
C GLY A 183 24.51 2.38 -1.28
N ILE A 184 25.22 3.48 -1.52
CA ILE A 184 24.63 4.78 -1.87
C ILE A 184 23.87 4.69 -3.18
N SER A 185 24.48 4.11 -4.22
CA SER A 185 23.86 3.95 -5.54
C SER A 185 22.56 3.13 -5.47
N ALA A 186 22.53 2.08 -4.65
CA ALA A 186 21.34 1.25 -4.45
C ALA A 186 20.22 2.02 -3.73
N LEU A 187 20.55 2.76 -2.66
CA LEU A 187 19.59 3.61 -1.96
C LEU A 187 19.03 4.72 -2.86
N THR A 188 19.89 5.36 -3.65
CA THR A 188 19.47 6.37 -4.62
C THR A 188 18.61 5.76 -5.72
N GLY A 189 18.97 4.59 -6.24
CA GLY A 189 18.15 3.85 -7.22
C GLY A 189 16.76 3.52 -6.68
N LEU A 190 16.66 3.05 -5.43
CA LEU A 190 15.37 2.81 -4.77
C LEU A 190 14.55 4.09 -4.61
N ALA A 191 15.18 5.17 -4.15
CA ALA A 191 14.50 6.47 -3.99
C ALA A 191 13.97 6.99 -5.33
N VAL A 192 14.76 6.91 -6.41
CA VAL A 192 14.33 7.32 -7.75
C VAL A 192 13.22 6.42 -8.30
N GLY A 193 13.31 5.10 -8.09
CA GLY A 193 12.25 4.17 -8.46
C GLY A 193 10.92 4.51 -7.77
N PHE A 194 10.96 4.80 -6.47
CA PHE A 194 9.79 5.19 -5.68
C PHE A 194 9.22 6.57 -6.08
N VAL A 195 10.07 7.55 -6.35
CA VAL A 195 9.60 8.85 -6.86
C VAL A 195 8.96 8.68 -8.25
N THR A 196 9.56 7.86 -9.10
CA THR A 196 9.03 7.55 -10.43
C THR A 196 7.63 6.93 -10.36
N THR A 197 7.41 5.96 -9.46
CA THR A 197 6.08 5.37 -9.28
C THR A 197 5.05 6.41 -8.84
N ILE A 198 5.37 7.25 -7.84
CA ILE A 198 4.49 8.36 -7.42
C ILE A 198 4.17 9.32 -8.58
N LEU A 199 5.15 9.65 -9.41
CA LEU A 199 4.94 10.55 -10.55
C LEU A 199 4.05 9.91 -11.62
N ILE A 200 4.19 8.60 -11.85
CA ILE A 200 3.34 7.84 -12.76
C ILE A 200 1.91 7.76 -12.21
N ASP A 201 1.71 7.46 -10.93
CA ASP A 201 0.38 7.46 -10.29
C ASP A 201 -0.27 8.85 -10.35
N ARG A 202 0.45 9.92 -10.00
CA ARG A 202 -0.06 11.30 -10.15
C ARG A 202 -0.38 11.68 -11.59
N ARG A 203 0.32 11.11 -12.57
CA ARG A 203 0.03 11.31 -14.00
C ARG A 203 -1.19 10.50 -14.43
N CYS A 204 -1.35 9.28 -13.89
CA CYS A 204 -2.55 8.45 -14.05
C CYS A 204 -3.76 9.17 -13.47
N GLU A 205 -3.68 9.71 -12.26
CA GLU A 205 -4.74 10.46 -11.61
C GLU A 205 -5.15 11.69 -12.43
N ARG A 206 -4.17 12.47 -12.93
CA ARG A 206 -4.44 13.63 -13.79
C ARG A 206 -5.14 13.27 -15.09
N LYS A 207 -4.82 12.13 -15.70
CA LYS A 207 -5.37 11.73 -17.00
C LYS A 207 -6.69 10.98 -16.89
N THR A 208 -6.86 10.16 -15.86
CA THR A 208 -8.00 9.24 -15.71
C THR A 208 -8.99 9.70 -14.64
N GLY A 209 -8.62 10.65 -13.78
CA GLY A 209 -9.43 11.08 -12.64
C GLY A 209 -9.40 10.10 -11.45
N SER A 210 -8.61 9.03 -11.54
CA SER A 210 -8.47 8.00 -10.51
C SER A 210 -7.00 7.60 -10.32
N SER A 211 -6.58 7.46 -9.05
CA SER A 211 -5.28 6.85 -8.72
C SER A 211 -5.37 5.33 -8.91
N LEU A 212 -4.25 4.68 -9.22
CA LEU A 212 -4.16 3.23 -9.27
C LEU A 212 -4.47 2.58 -7.91
N LEU A 213 -4.12 3.27 -6.82
CA LEU A 213 -4.42 2.86 -5.46
C LEU A 213 -5.94 2.83 -5.19
N ASP A 214 -6.71 3.68 -5.86
CA ASP A 214 -8.17 3.63 -5.80
C ASP A 214 -8.73 2.38 -6.50
N LEU A 215 -8.09 1.87 -7.56
CA LEU A 215 -8.57 0.66 -8.25
C LEU A 215 -8.40 -0.63 -7.47
N PHE A 216 -7.35 -0.73 -6.64
CA PHE A 216 -7.24 -1.85 -5.71
C PHE A 216 -8.40 -1.89 -4.70
N SER A 217 -9.09 -0.76 -4.49
CA SER A 217 -10.34 -0.74 -3.73
C SER A 217 -11.56 -1.27 -4.51
N TYR A 218 -11.50 -1.33 -5.85
CA TYR A 218 -12.59 -1.75 -6.76
C TYR A 218 -12.50 -3.20 -7.25
N PHE A 219 -11.33 -3.84 -7.25
CA PHE A 219 -11.22 -5.28 -7.53
C PHE A 219 -11.68 -6.10 -6.31
N HIS A 220 -12.92 -5.91 -5.89
CA HIS A 220 -13.71 -6.75 -4.98
C HIS A 220 -15.19 -6.52 -5.27
#